data_AF-A0A9C8GHG5-F1
#
_entry.id   AF-A0A9C8GHG5-F1
#
_cell.length_a   1.000
_cell.length_b   1.000
_cell.length_c   1.000
_cell.angle_alpha   90.00
_cell.angle_beta   90.00
_cell.angle_gamma   90.00
#
_symmetry.space_group_name_H-M   'P 1'
#
loop_
_entity.id
_entity.type
_entity.pdbx_description
1 polymer ?
#
loop_
_entity_poly.entity_id
_entity_poly.type
_entity_poly.pdbx_seq_one_letter_code
_entity_poly.pdbx_strand_id
1 'polypeptide(L)'
;MQLQTDLEIVTAAGYSRVCLFDLEAIRDYPDPGYVPLLKAYANRDLDITVYVQKVEANQETLDLVWAIGASRVILYEVDLLNLFQAAGVKTDWWSGVAYSYNHLKRPQYLGWPDLRGEQMRQELADWAMQMPPITGGLSLDYIRWNKVGDGRTAGQVTDLVQKIRHNWDAAGQGSLSAAVYPYLGASPNYGGALSVGQAWDEWLDDGLLDWVYPMAYDSEHLGSYIKEWAGYDTSKIVPCLSVINFQSG
;
A
#
# COMPACT_ATOMS: atom_id res chain seq x y z
N MET A 1 3.81 20.26 10.96
CA MET A 1 2.80 20.11 12.05
C MET A 1 1.76 19.05 11.76
N GLN A 2 1.24 18.94 10.52
CA GLN A 2 0.17 17.99 10.19
C GLN A 2 0.53 16.52 10.46
N LEU A 3 1.66 16.04 9.93
CA LEU A 3 2.07 14.65 10.12
C LEU A 3 2.19 14.28 11.62
N GLN A 4 2.60 15.23 12.47
CA GLN A 4 2.63 14.99 13.91
C GLN A 4 1.22 14.76 14.46
N THR A 5 0.27 15.63 14.11
CA THR A 5 -1.14 15.47 14.49
C THR A 5 -1.71 14.14 13.99
N ASP A 6 -1.40 13.76 12.76
CA ASP A 6 -1.89 12.49 12.18
C ASP A 6 -1.32 11.27 12.92
N LEU A 7 -0.03 11.30 13.26
CA LEU A 7 0.61 10.26 14.07
C LEU A 7 0.02 10.21 15.49
N GLU A 8 -0.31 11.34 16.10
CA GLU A 8 -0.98 11.40 17.40
C GLU A 8 -2.38 10.77 17.32
N ILE A 9 -3.14 11.04 16.25
CA ILE A 9 -4.46 10.43 16.02
C ILE A 9 -4.34 8.91 15.86
N VAL A 10 -3.43 8.44 15.01
CA VAL A 10 -3.21 7.01 14.74
C VAL A 10 -2.77 6.27 16.00
N THR A 11 -1.79 6.80 16.74
CA THR A 11 -1.30 6.17 17.97
C THR A 11 -2.33 6.19 19.09
N ALA A 12 -3.11 7.28 19.23
CA ALA A 12 -4.20 7.35 20.21
C ALA A 12 -5.34 6.35 19.88
N ALA A 13 -5.50 5.98 18.62
CA ALA A 13 -6.45 4.95 18.19
C ALA A 13 -5.95 3.51 18.40
N GLY A 14 -4.74 3.33 18.94
CA GLY A 14 -4.18 2.01 19.30
C GLY A 14 -3.39 1.33 18.19
N TYR A 15 -3.12 2.00 17.07
CA TYR A 15 -2.28 1.45 16.02
C TYR A 15 -0.81 1.45 16.42
N SER A 16 -0.16 0.30 16.28
CA SER A 16 1.28 0.10 16.49
C SER A 16 2.08 0.07 15.19
N ARG A 17 1.40 0.15 14.03
CA ARG A 17 2.01 0.23 12.71
C ARG A 17 1.46 1.41 11.94
N VAL A 18 2.31 2.04 11.14
CA VAL A 18 1.93 3.11 10.21
C VAL A 18 2.68 2.95 8.90
N CYS A 19 2.01 3.29 7.80
CA CYS A 19 2.61 3.38 6.48
C CYS A 19 2.78 4.85 6.11
N LEU A 20 3.89 5.20 5.48
CA LEU A 20 4.13 6.53 4.93
C LEU A 20 4.23 6.40 3.42
N PHE A 21 3.39 7.13 2.68
CA PHE A 21 3.42 7.14 1.22
C PHE A 21 3.73 8.52 0.67
N ASP A 22 4.16 8.51 -0.60
CA ASP A 22 4.73 9.65 -1.31
C ASP A 22 6.06 10.10 -0.72
N LEU A 23 7.14 9.39 -1.06
CA LEU A 23 8.50 9.76 -0.65
C LEU A 23 9.16 10.80 -1.54
N GLU A 24 8.67 10.99 -2.79
CA GLU A 24 9.19 12.05 -3.66
C GLU A 24 9.02 13.40 -2.96
N ALA A 25 7.88 13.59 -2.29
CA ALA A 25 7.63 14.66 -1.34
C ALA A 25 8.74 14.87 -0.30
N ILE A 26 9.19 13.82 0.40
CA ILE A 26 10.22 13.93 1.45
C ILE A 26 11.58 14.29 0.84
N ARG A 27 11.89 13.73 -0.34
CA ARG A 27 13.14 13.99 -1.05
C ARG A 27 13.18 15.40 -1.64
N ASP A 28 12.11 15.81 -2.33
CA ASP A 28 12.07 17.02 -3.15
C ASP A 28 11.60 18.25 -2.34
N TYR A 29 10.86 18.03 -1.24
CA TYR A 29 10.45 19.04 -0.27
C TYR A 29 10.73 18.59 1.16
N PRO A 30 12.02 18.47 1.54
CA PRO A 30 12.39 18.04 2.88
C PRO A 30 12.03 19.15 3.87
N ASP A 31 10.81 19.14 4.40
CA ASP A 31 10.56 19.84 5.66
C ASP A 31 11.52 19.18 6.68
N PRO A 32 12.51 19.92 7.20
CA PRO A 32 13.55 19.35 8.05
C PRO A 32 12.98 18.77 9.35
N GLY A 33 11.72 19.06 9.70
CA GLY A 33 11.05 18.51 10.87
C GLY A 33 10.60 17.05 10.74
N TYR A 34 10.41 16.50 9.54
CA TYR A 34 9.80 15.17 9.40
C TYR A 34 10.71 14.02 9.85
N VAL A 35 11.97 14.01 9.45
CA VAL A 35 12.89 12.93 9.83
C VAL A 35 13.08 12.86 11.36
N PRO A 36 13.38 13.97 12.08
CA PRO A 36 13.44 13.94 13.55
C PRO A 36 12.14 13.49 14.21
N LEU A 37 10.98 13.92 13.69
CA LEU A 37 9.66 13.51 14.17
C LEU A 37 9.47 12.00 14.03
N LEU A 38 9.70 11.46 12.83
CA LEU A 38 9.52 10.04 12.54
C LEU A 38 10.47 9.17 13.35
N LYS A 39 11.74 9.59 13.52
CA LYS A 39 12.68 8.93 14.46
C LYS A 39 12.13 8.88 15.89
N ALA A 40 11.52 9.98 16.35
CA ALA A 40 10.96 10.04 17.69
C ALA A 40 9.79 9.06 17.87
N TYR A 41 8.98 8.83 16.83
CA TYR A 41 7.91 7.84 16.83
C TYR A 41 8.42 6.40 16.70
N ALA A 42 9.40 6.14 15.83
CA ALA A 42 10.05 4.83 15.72
C ALA A 42 10.65 4.37 17.06
N ASN A 43 11.26 5.29 17.81
CA ASN A 43 11.80 5.03 19.15
C ASN A 43 10.73 4.80 20.23
N ARG A 44 9.45 5.06 19.93
CA ARG A 44 8.30 4.75 20.79
C ARG A 44 7.64 3.43 20.40
N ASP A 45 8.40 2.55 19.74
CA ASP A 45 7.97 1.24 19.23
C ASP A 45 6.85 1.33 18.16
N LEU A 46 6.70 2.48 17.49
CA LEU A 46 5.84 2.56 16.30
C LEU A 46 6.57 1.95 15.11
N ASP A 47 5.96 0.93 14.53
CA ASP A 47 6.51 0.18 13.41
C ASP A 47 6.16 0.88 12.09
N ILE A 48 7.16 1.52 11.49
CA ILE A 48 7.02 2.35 10.29
C ILE A 48 7.33 1.54 9.04
N THR A 49 6.34 1.43 8.15
CA THR A 49 6.49 0.97 6.77
C THR A 49 6.59 2.18 5.84
N VAL A 50 7.50 2.14 4.88
CA VAL A 50 7.67 3.22 3.90
C VAL A 50 7.30 2.72 2.50
N TYR A 51 6.43 3.43 1.80
CA TYR A 51 5.94 3.08 0.49
C TYR A 51 6.59 3.92 -0.62
N VAL A 52 7.31 3.24 -1.54
CA VAL A 52 8.24 3.85 -2.50
C VAL A 52 7.76 3.62 -3.95
N GLN A 53 7.04 4.59 -4.55
CA GLN A 53 6.49 4.44 -5.92
C GLN A 53 7.44 4.82 -7.07
N LYS A 54 8.42 5.70 -6.83
CA LYS A 54 9.15 6.39 -7.91
C LYS A 54 10.56 6.77 -7.51
N VAL A 55 11.38 5.77 -7.21
CA VAL A 55 12.71 6.08 -6.72
C VAL A 55 13.74 5.27 -7.47
N GLU A 56 14.70 5.97 -8.06
CA GLU A 56 15.96 5.38 -8.46
C GLU A 56 16.60 4.80 -7.20
N ALA A 57 16.94 3.52 -7.16
CA ALA A 57 17.64 2.94 -6.01
C ALA A 57 19.08 3.45 -5.92
N ASN A 58 19.19 4.68 -5.46
CA ASN A 58 20.43 5.35 -5.16
C ASN A 58 20.63 5.41 -3.64
N GLN A 59 21.86 5.71 -3.23
CA GLN A 59 22.26 5.75 -1.83
C GLN A 59 21.40 6.72 -1.00
N GLU A 60 20.95 7.84 -1.60
CA GLU A 60 20.13 8.85 -0.92
C GLU A 60 18.81 8.29 -0.40
N THR A 61 18.22 7.34 -1.11
CA THR A 61 16.95 6.70 -0.72
C THR A 61 17.13 5.75 0.45
N LEU A 62 18.21 4.96 0.43
CA LEU A 62 18.58 4.12 1.56
C LEU A 62 18.87 4.97 2.80
N ASP A 63 19.62 6.05 2.62
CA ASP A 63 19.97 6.97 3.69
C ASP A 63 18.71 7.59 4.31
N LEU A 64 17.72 7.94 3.50
CA LEU A 64 16.42 8.43 3.99
C LEU A 64 15.67 7.37 4.80
N VAL A 65 15.56 6.14 4.29
CA VAL A 65 14.87 5.04 4.99
C VAL A 65 15.54 4.73 6.33
N TRP A 66 16.88 4.71 6.37
CA TRP A 66 17.64 4.56 7.61
C TRP A 66 17.49 5.74 8.55
N ALA A 67 17.48 6.95 8.01
CA ALA A 67 17.23 8.14 8.80
C ALA A 67 15.82 8.13 9.40
N ILE A 68 14.81 7.54 8.76
CA ILE A 68 13.48 7.40 9.36
C ILE A 68 13.47 6.33 10.47
N GLY A 69 14.32 5.31 10.36
CA GLY A 69 14.27 4.12 11.22
C GLY A 69 13.16 3.17 10.83
N ALA A 70 12.81 3.13 9.54
CA ALA A 70 11.75 2.26 9.03
C ALA A 70 12.14 0.78 9.18
N SER A 71 11.16 -0.06 9.54
CA SER A 71 11.37 -1.51 9.68
C SER A 71 11.03 -2.27 8.40
N ARG A 72 10.17 -1.68 7.55
CA ARG A 72 9.77 -2.23 6.25
C ARG A 72 9.73 -1.17 5.15
N VAL A 73 9.90 -1.63 3.92
CA VAL A 73 9.68 -0.86 2.70
C VAL A 73 8.83 -1.64 1.71
N ILE A 74 7.93 -0.94 1.01
CA ILE A 74 7.21 -1.46 -0.14
C ILE A 74 7.81 -0.82 -1.39
N LEU A 75 8.31 -1.64 -2.32
CA LEU A 75 9.06 -1.18 -3.49
C LEU A 75 8.32 -1.45 -4.79
N TYR A 76 8.37 -0.49 -5.71
CA TYR A 76 7.82 -0.61 -7.07
C TYR A 76 8.57 -1.63 -7.94
N GLU A 77 9.90 -1.71 -7.81
CA GLU A 77 10.77 -2.40 -8.74
C GLU A 77 11.46 -3.61 -8.09
N VAL A 78 11.35 -4.79 -8.74
CA VAL A 78 11.93 -6.05 -8.26
C VAL A 78 13.44 -5.94 -8.09
N ASP A 79 14.12 -5.22 -9.00
CA ASP A 79 15.58 -5.07 -8.99
C ASP A 79 16.10 -4.35 -7.74
N LEU A 80 15.24 -3.58 -7.07
CA LEU A 80 15.60 -2.81 -5.88
C LEU A 80 15.46 -3.62 -4.59
N LEU A 81 14.77 -4.77 -4.62
CA LEU A 81 14.54 -5.61 -3.44
C LEU A 81 15.85 -6.05 -2.79
N ASN A 82 16.85 -6.41 -3.61
CA ASN A 82 18.14 -6.89 -3.12
C ASN A 82 18.90 -5.83 -2.32
N LEU A 83 18.80 -4.56 -2.73
CA LEU A 83 19.50 -3.47 -2.07
C LEU A 83 18.99 -3.26 -0.63
N PHE A 84 17.67 -3.32 -0.43
CA PHE A 84 17.04 -3.15 0.87
C PHE A 84 17.11 -4.40 1.75
N GLN A 85 17.10 -5.61 1.17
CA GLN A 85 17.31 -6.85 1.92
C GLN A 85 18.68 -6.90 2.58
N ALA A 86 19.74 -6.47 1.86
CA ALA A 86 21.09 -6.38 2.42
C ALA A 86 21.20 -5.42 3.61
N ALA A 87 20.27 -4.46 3.72
CA ALA A 87 20.18 -3.52 4.84
C ALA A 87 19.42 -4.07 6.06
N GLY A 88 18.89 -5.30 6.00
CA GLY A 88 18.11 -5.90 7.09
C GLY A 88 16.67 -5.38 7.21
N VAL A 89 16.20 -4.61 6.22
CA VAL A 89 14.84 -4.08 6.15
C VAL A 89 13.94 -5.13 5.50
N LYS A 90 12.73 -5.35 6.03
CA LYS A 90 11.75 -6.21 5.35
C LYS A 90 11.25 -5.50 4.09
N THR A 91 11.30 -6.19 2.97
CA THR A 91 10.86 -5.68 1.68
C THR A 91 9.59 -6.38 1.27
N ASP A 92 8.56 -5.59 0.98
CA ASP A 92 7.41 -6.04 0.21
C ASP A 92 7.58 -5.51 -1.22
N TRP A 93 7.19 -6.29 -2.21
CA TRP A 93 7.16 -5.82 -3.59
C TRP A 93 5.76 -5.44 -4.00
N TRP A 94 5.64 -4.36 -4.74
CA TRP A 94 4.40 -3.89 -5.31
C TRP A 94 4.06 -4.66 -6.60
N SER A 95 2.95 -5.41 -6.60
CA SER A 95 2.36 -5.93 -7.84
C SER A 95 1.11 -5.14 -8.21
N GLY A 96 1.23 -4.25 -9.19
CA GLY A 96 0.06 -3.61 -9.82
C GLY A 96 -0.70 -4.59 -10.72
N VAL A 97 -1.55 -5.45 -10.14
CA VAL A 97 -2.23 -6.52 -10.90
C VAL A 97 -3.29 -6.00 -11.89
N ALA A 98 -3.55 -4.69 -11.94
CA ALA A 98 -4.53 -4.11 -12.88
C ALA A 98 -4.02 -2.93 -13.73
N TYR A 99 -2.73 -2.89 -14.04
CA TYR A 99 -2.25 -2.14 -15.20
C TYR A 99 -1.70 -3.10 -16.23
N SER A 100 -2.04 -2.85 -17.49
CA SER A 100 -1.49 -3.65 -18.58
C SER A 100 0.02 -3.53 -18.53
N TYR A 101 0.66 -4.69 -18.58
CA TYR A 101 2.09 -4.87 -18.70
C TYR A 101 2.69 -3.81 -19.62
N ASN A 102 3.49 -2.90 -19.07
CA ASN A 102 4.62 -2.36 -19.80
C ASN A 102 5.67 -1.83 -18.83
N HIS A 103 6.81 -2.50 -18.90
CA HIS A 103 8.08 -2.22 -18.26
C HIS A 103 8.37 -0.73 -18.20
N LEU A 104 8.91 -0.30 -17.06
CA LEU A 104 9.61 0.96 -16.83
C LEU A 104 10.15 1.62 -18.10
N LYS A 105 9.33 2.50 -18.68
CA LYS A 105 9.64 3.85 -19.16
C LYS A 105 8.30 4.51 -19.49
N ARG A 106 7.69 5.01 -18.41
CA ARG A 106 6.31 5.51 -18.29
C ARG A 106 5.86 6.39 -19.46
N PRO A 107 4.73 6.03 -20.07
CA PRO A 107 3.73 7.00 -20.52
C PRO A 107 2.40 6.72 -19.81
N GLN A 108 1.77 7.78 -19.34
CA GLN A 108 0.43 7.72 -18.77
C GLN A 108 -0.55 7.06 -19.75
N TYR A 109 -1.28 6.08 -19.22
CA TYR A 109 -2.61 5.62 -19.64
C TYR A 109 -2.84 5.34 -21.13
N LEU A 110 -2.91 4.05 -21.50
CA LEU A 110 -3.85 3.56 -22.52
C LEU A 110 -4.10 2.05 -22.29
N GLY A 111 -5.29 1.70 -21.79
CA GLY A 111 -5.82 0.34 -21.76
C GLY A 111 -5.65 -0.42 -20.45
N TRP A 112 -6.76 -0.60 -19.74
CA TRP A 112 -6.81 -1.41 -18.53
C TRP A 112 -7.11 -2.85 -18.93
N PRO A 113 -6.39 -3.86 -18.40
CA PRO A 113 -6.72 -5.25 -18.67
C PRO A 113 -8.16 -5.51 -18.24
N ASP A 114 -8.96 -6.06 -19.15
CA ASP A 114 -10.35 -6.40 -18.88
C ASP A 114 -10.38 -7.64 -17.99
N LEU A 115 -10.39 -7.40 -16.68
CA LEU A 115 -10.46 -8.43 -15.66
C LEU A 115 -11.80 -9.19 -15.68
N ARG A 116 -12.73 -8.99 -16.66
CA ARG A 116 -13.98 -9.79 -16.78
C ARG A 116 -13.67 -11.20 -17.23
N GLY A 117 -12.62 -11.36 -18.04
CA GLY A 117 -12.16 -12.66 -18.50
C GLY A 117 -11.51 -13.44 -17.38
N GLU A 118 -12.03 -14.63 -17.11
CA GLU A 118 -11.41 -15.61 -16.21
C GLU A 118 -9.95 -15.89 -16.59
N GLN A 119 -9.69 -16.05 -17.88
CA GLN A 119 -8.34 -16.27 -18.40
C GLN A 119 -7.38 -15.13 -18.02
N MET A 120 -7.81 -13.86 -18.14
CA MET A 120 -6.98 -12.70 -17.79
C MET A 120 -6.64 -12.70 -16.29
N ARG A 121 -7.62 -12.98 -15.42
CA ARG A 121 -7.37 -13.07 -13.97
C ARG A 121 -6.42 -14.22 -13.63
N GLN A 122 -6.54 -15.36 -14.32
CA GLN A 122 -5.62 -16.47 -14.16
C GLN A 122 -4.20 -16.12 -14.62
N GLU A 123 -4.03 -15.52 -15.80
CA GLU A 123 -2.72 -15.10 -16.31
C GLU A 123 -2.01 -14.13 -15.37
N LEU A 124 -2.77 -13.21 -14.77
CA LEU A 124 -2.25 -12.26 -13.79
C LEU A 124 -1.88 -12.91 -12.46
N ALA A 125 -2.69 -13.87 -11.99
CA ALA A 125 -2.35 -14.64 -10.80
C ALA A 125 -1.09 -15.50 -11.03
N ASP A 126 -0.96 -16.13 -12.20
CA ASP A 126 0.21 -16.92 -12.57
C ASP A 126 1.46 -16.03 -12.71
N TRP A 127 1.31 -14.82 -13.22
CA TRP A 127 2.40 -13.84 -13.28
C TRP A 127 2.88 -13.43 -11.90
N ALA A 128 1.98 -13.16 -10.94
CA ALA A 128 2.36 -12.80 -9.57
C ALA A 128 3.24 -13.89 -8.92
N MET A 129 3.01 -15.16 -9.28
CA MET A 129 3.80 -16.29 -8.79
C MET A 129 5.20 -16.42 -9.41
N GLN A 130 5.49 -15.73 -10.50
CA GLN A 130 6.82 -15.75 -11.15
C GLN A 130 7.81 -14.80 -10.48
N MET A 131 7.37 -14.04 -9.47
CA MET A 131 8.23 -13.12 -8.75
C MET A 131 9.26 -13.87 -7.89
N PRO A 132 10.48 -13.33 -7.73
CA PRO A 132 11.48 -13.94 -6.87
C PRO A 132 10.97 -13.99 -5.42
N PRO A 133 11.50 -14.88 -4.56
CA PRO A 133 11.16 -14.88 -3.13
C PRO A 133 11.45 -13.53 -2.49
N ILE A 134 10.44 -12.95 -1.84
CA ILE A 134 10.49 -11.58 -1.31
C ILE A 134 10.49 -11.63 0.22
N THR A 135 11.50 -11.01 0.82
CA THR A 135 11.69 -10.99 2.27
C THR A 135 10.75 -9.98 2.92
N GLY A 136 9.49 -10.32 3.10
CA GLY A 136 8.48 -9.46 3.71
C GLY A 136 7.09 -9.84 3.23
N GLY A 137 6.98 -10.04 1.92
CA GLY A 137 5.75 -10.43 1.26
C GLY A 137 5.57 -9.78 -0.10
N LEU A 138 4.34 -9.89 -0.59
CA LEU A 138 3.85 -9.21 -1.79
C LEU A 138 2.76 -8.22 -1.39
N SER A 139 2.83 -6.99 -1.89
CA SER A 139 1.77 -6.01 -1.75
C SER A 139 1.06 -5.81 -3.09
N LEU A 140 -0.21 -6.16 -3.13
CA LEU A 140 -1.09 -6.02 -4.30
C LEU A 140 -1.62 -4.60 -4.44
N ASP A 141 -0.73 -3.61 -4.52
CA ASP A 141 -1.21 -2.22 -4.53
C ASP A 141 -1.77 -1.84 -5.90
N TYR A 142 -2.79 -1.01 -5.91
CA TYR A 142 -3.35 -0.46 -7.14
C TYR A 142 -3.94 -1.51 -8.11
N ILE A 143 -4.65 -2.51 -7.57
CA ILE A 143 -5.60 -3.29 -8.36
C ILE A 143 -6.86 -2.45 -8.58
N ARG A 144 -6.93 -1.76 -9.71
CA ARG A 144 -8.02 -0.86 -10.09
C ARG A 144 -8.77 -1.41 -11.31
N TRP A 145 -10.09 -1.26 -11.39
CA TRP A 145 -10.85 -1.44 -12.66
C TRP A 145 -11.48 -0.13 -13.18
N ASN A 146 -11.22 0.31 -14.43
CA ASN A 146 -11.58 1.66 -14.92
C ASN A 146 -12.97 1.84 -15.53
N LYS A 147 -13.90 0.92 -15.32
CA LYS A 147 -15.28 1.23 -15.68
C LYS A 147 -15.94 1.75 -14.42
N VAL A 148 -15.92 3.07 -14.31
CA VAL A 148 -16.54 3.88 -13.25
C VAL A 148 -17.76 3.18 -12.64
N GLY A 149 -17.58 2.72 -11.40
CA GLY A 149 -18.53 2.93 -10.31
C GLY A 149 -19.91 2.28 -10.39
N ASP A 150 -20.00 0.98 -10.08
CA ASP A 150 -21.25 0.45 -9.53
C ASP A 150 -21.12 -0.67 -8.47
N GLY A 151 -19.91 -1.00 -8.01
CA GLY A 151 -19.68 -2.02 -6.98
C GLY A 151 -19.92 -3.47 -7.42
N ARG A 152 -20.59 -3.72 -8.56
CA ARG A 152 -20.85 -5.08 -9.08
C ARG A 152 -19.60 -5.81 -9.58
N THR A 153 -18.51 -5.06 -9.77
CA THR A 153 -17.22 -5.57 -10.25
C THR A 153 -16.23 -5.82 -9.12
N ALA A 154 -16.56 -5.49 -7.86
CA ALA A 154 -15.70 -5.75 -6.70
C ALA A 154 -15.37 -7.25 -6.59
N GLY A 155 -16.37 -8.12 -6.83
CA GLY A 155 -16.18 -9.57 -6.81
C GLY A 155 -15.13 -10.11 -7.80
N GLN A 156 -14.81 -9.38 -8.87
CA GLN A 156 -13.80 -9.84 -9.84
C GLN A 156 -12.37 -9.48 -9.42
N VAL A 157 -12.19 -8.35 -8.73
CA VAL A 157 -10.93 -8.02 -8.07
C VAL A 157 -10.74 -8.98 -6.90
N THR A 158 -11.79 -9.23 -6.12
CA THR A 158 -11.78 -10.24 -5.05
C THR A 158 -11.39 -11.62 -5.59
N ASP A 159 -11.98 -12.09 -6.70
CA ASP A 159 -11.59 -13.37 -7.34
C ASP A 159 -10.10 -13.42 -7.72
N LEU A 160 -9.56 -12.34 -8.28
CA LEU A 160 -8.13 -12.24 -8.57
C LEU A 160 -7.27 -12.32 -7.31
N VAL A 161 -7.64 -11.60 -6.24
CA VAL A 161 -6.94 -11.65 -4.95
C VAL A 161 -7.02 -13.06 -4.35
N GLN A 162 -8.17 -13.73 -4.44
CA GLN A 162 -8.35 -15.12 -4.01
C GLN A 162 -7.41 -16.08 -4.76
N LYS A 163 -7.31 -15.95 -6.08
CA LYS A 163 -6.40 -16.75 -6.92
C LYS A 163 -4.95 -16.54 -6.53
N ILE A 164 -4.55 -15.27 -6.33
CA ILE A 164 -3.19 -14.95 -5.88
C ILE A 164 -2.94 -15.55 -4.50
N ARG A 165 -3.80 -15.32 -3.51
CA ARG A 165 -3.65 -15.89 -2.17
C ARG A 165 -3.52 -17.40 -2.20
N HIS A 166 -4.40 -18.09 -2.93
CA HIS A 166 -4.35 -19.55 -3.07
C HIS A 166 -2.99 -20.03 -3.59
N ASN A 167 -2.49 -19.40 -4.66
CA ASN A 167 -1.20 -19.75 -5.24
C ASN A 167 -0.04 -19.38 -4.30
N TRP A 168 -0.12 -18.24 -3.62
CA TRP A 168 0.86 -17.72 -2.66
C TRP A 168 1.01 -18.66 -1.46
N ASP A 169 -0.11 -19.15 -0.92
CA ASP A 169 -0.16 -20.18 0.14
C ASP A 169 0.43 -21.51 -0.34
N ALA A 170 0.02 -21.98 -1.52
CA ALA A 170 0.49 -23.25 -2.07
C ALA A 170 2.01 -23.26 -2.31
N ALA A 171 2.59 -22.10 -2.63
CA ALA A 171 4.02 -21.92 -2.78
C ALA A 171 4.76 -21.72 -1.44
N GLY A 172 4.04 -21.66 -0.31
CA GLY A 172 4.62 -21.38 1.01
C GLY A 172 5.27 -20.00 1.09
N GLN A 173 4.76 -19.04 0.33
CA GLN A 173 5.28 -17.68 0.27
C GLN A 173 4.74 -16.85 1.45
N GLY A 174 5.45 -15.77 1.78
CA GLY A 174 5.25 -14.98 3.00
C GLY A 174 3.93 -14.18 3.02
N SER A 175 3.98 -13.00 3.62
CA SER A 175 2.77 -12.19 3.79
C SER A 175 2.23 -11.66 2.46
N LEU A 176 0.93 -11.42 2.41
CA LEU A 176 0.24 -10.77 1.30
C LEU A 176 -0.54 -9.56 1.84
N SER A 177 -0.28 -8.40 1.28
CA SER A 177 -0.94 -7.14 1.67
C SER A 177 -1.49 -6.41 0.46
N ALA A 178 -2.25 -5.33 0.69
CA ALA A 178 -2.64 -4.44 -0.40
C ALA A 178 -2.91 -3.02 0.12
N ALA A 179 -2.50 -2.02 -0.64
CA ALA A 179 -2.97 -0.66 -0.42
C ALA A 179 -4.39 -0.47 -0.95
N VAL A 180 -5.21 0.17 -0.13
CA VAL A 180 -6.63 0.42 -0.39
C VAL A 180 -6.80 1.91 -0.60
N TYR A 181 -7.32 2.28 -1.76
CA TYR A 181 -7.43 3.68 -2.17
C TYR A 181 -8.82 4.23 -1.82
N PRO A 182 -8.92 5.38 -1.15
CA PRO A 182 -10.20 6.06 -1.00
C PRO A 182 -10.53 6.78 -2.31
N TYR A 183 -11.45 6.28 -3.12
CA TYR A 183 -11.90 7.02 -4.30
C TYR A 183 -12.87 8.16 -3.93
N LEU A 184 -12.50 9.41 -4.25
CA LEU A 184 -13.38 10.59 -4.43
C LEU A 184 -14.62 10.70 -3.52
N GLY A 185 -14.46 10.34 -2.24
CA GLY A 185 -15.53 10.31 -1.26
C GLY A 185 -14.93 10.04 0.12
N ALA A 186 -15.44 10.73 1.13
CA ALA A 186 -14.88 10.82 2.49
C ALA A 186 -14.97 9.51 3.32
N SER A 187 -15.01 8.33 2.69
CA SER A 187 -15.08 7.03 3.37
C SER A 187 -14.69 5.83 2.47
N PRO A 188 -13.81 4.92 2.96
CA PRO A 188 -13.56 3.62 2.34
C PRO A 188 -14.80 2.71 2.23
N ASN A 189 -15.65 2.67 3.26
CA ASN A 189 -16.84 1.81 3.37
C ASN A 189 -18.08 2.38 2.67
N TYR A 190 -18.15 3.68 2.41
CA TYR A 190 -19.32 4.32 1.76
C TYR A 190 -19.10 4.68 0.29
N GLY A 191 -18.09 4.10 -0.35
CA GLY A 191 -17.93 4.18 -1.81
C GLY A 191 -16.51 4.42 -2.28
N GLY A 192 -15.53 4.61 -1.39
CA GLY A 192 -14.14 4.84 -1.81
C GLY A 192 -13.48 3.59 -2.40
N ALA A 193 -13.46 2.48 -1.68
CA ALA A 193 -12.77 1.28 -2.15
C ALA A 193 -13.64 0.47 -3.13
N LEU A 194 -14.95 0.35 -2.86
CA LEU A 194 -15.88 -0.36 -3.74
C LEU A 194 -16.05 0.30 -5.13
N SER A 195 -15.95 1.63 -5.24
CA SER A 195 -16.05 2.30 -6.54
C SER A 195 -14.84 2.08 -7.43
N VAL A 196 -13.69 1.66 -6.86
CA VAL A 196 -12.50 1.21 -7.59
C VAL A 196 -12.39 -0.32 -7.67
N GLY A 197 -13.39 -1.04 -7.15
CA GLY A 197 -13.49 -2.49 -7.17
C GLY A 197 -12.77 -3.21 -6.02
N GLN A 198 -12.36 -2.51 -4.97
CA GLN A 198 -11.66 -3.10 -3.82
C GLN A 198 -12.65 -3.36 -2.67
N ALA A 199 -13.14 -4.60 -2.54
CA ALA A 199 -13.92 -5.06 -1.36
C ALA A 199 -12.97 -5.54 -0.25
N TRP A 200 -12.16 -4.60 0.26
CA TRP A 200 -11.07 -4.91 1.18
C TRP A 200 -11.53 -5.43 2.54
N ASP A 201 -12.75 -5.08 2.95
CA ASP A 201 -13.44 -5.65 4.10
C ASP A 201 -13.65 -7.16 3.92
N GLU A 202 -14.20 -7.58 2.78
CA GLU A 202 -14.32 -9.00 2.42
C GLU A 202 -12.95 -9.69 2.39
N TRP A 203 -11.90 -9.00 1.89
CA TRP A 203 -10.56 -9.57 1.83
C TRP A 203 -9.97 -9.86 3.20
N LEU A 204 -10.23 -9.01 4.19
CA LEU A 204 -9.76 -9.22 5.56
C LEU A 204 -10.57 -10.28 6.30
N ASP A 205 -11.87 -10.33 6.08
CA ASP A 205 -12.79 -11.29 6.70
C ASP A 205 -12.55 -12.71 6.19
N ASP A 206 -12.34 -12.86 4.87
CA ASP A 206 -12.04 -14.14 4.23
C ASP A 206 -10.56 -14.57 4.37
N GLY A 207 -9.72 -13.74 5.00
CA GLY A 207 -8.29 -14.03 5.21
C GLY A 207 -7.48 -14.04 3.91
N LEU A 208 -7.92 -13.27 2.91
CA LEU A 208 -7.23 -13.16 1.63
C LEU A 208 -5.96 -12.32 1.70
N LEU A 209 -5.92 -11.37 2.63
CA LEU A 209 -4.76 -10.54 2.93
C LEU A 209 -4.44 -10.61 4.42
N ASP A 210 -3.15 -10.56 4.74
CA ASP A 210 -2.66 -10.49 6.12
C ASP A 210 -2.93 -9.10 6.72
N TRP A 211 -2.81 -8.04 5.90
CA TRP A 211 -3.20 -6.68 6.26
C TRP A 211 -3.40 -5.79 5.02
N VAL A 212 -4.04 -4.64 5.23
CA VAL A 212 -4.25 -3.61 4.22
C VAL A 212 -3.63 -2.27 4.63
N TYR A 213 -3.28 -1.47 3.63
CA TYR A 213 -2.77 -0.11 3.78
C TYR A 213 -3.79 0.90 3.24
N PRO A 214 -4.85 1.23 3.98
CA PRO A 214 -5.81 2.23 3.53
C PRO A 214 -5.11 3.60 3.50
N MET A 215 -5.07 4.21 2.32
CA MET A 215 -4.38 5.48 2.10
C MET A 215 -5.23 6.65 2.59
N ALA A 216 -4.75 7.41 3.56
CA ALA A 216 -5.35 8.66 4.00
C ALA A 216 -4.65 9.84 3.29
N TYR A 217 -5.11 10.18 2.08
CA TYR A 217 -4.60 11.32 1.30
C TYR A 217 -4.87 12.67 1.98
N ASP A 218 -6.09 12.82 2.51
CA ASP A 218 -6.55 14.05 3.14
C ASP A 218 -6.58 13.87 4.66
N SER A 219 -5.65 14.55 5.33
CA SER A 219 -5.54 14.49 6.79
C SER A 219 -6.82 14.94 7.51
N GLU A 220 -7.57 15.89 6.95
CA GLU A 220 -8.83 16.37 7.53
C GLU A 220 -9.88 15.25 7.70
N HIS A 221 -9.77 14.18 6.92
CA HIS A 221 -10.66 13.02 6.97
C HIS A 221 -10.11 11.84 7.78
N LEU A 222 -8.87 11.92 8.27
CA LEU A 222 -8.23 10.83 9.01
C LEU A 222 -9.05 10.40 10.23
N GLY A 223 -9.62 11.34 10.99
CA GLY A 223 -10.46 11.01 12.14
C GLY A 223 -11.73 10.22 11.77
N SER A 224 -12.30 10.45 10.58
CA SER A 224 -13.43 9.68 10.06
C SER A 224 -13.00 8.28 9.65
N TYR A 225 -11.85 8.16 8.98
CA TYR A 225 -11.29 6.86 8.60
C TYR A 225 -10.97 5.99 9.80
N ILE A 226 -10.36 6.56 10.86
CA ILE A 226 -10.06 5.84 12.09
C ILE A 226 -11.32 5.30 12.77
N LYS A 227 -12.40 6.09 12.82
CA LYS A 227 -13.68 5.63 13.37
C LYS A 227 -14.27 4.48 12.56
N GLU A 228 -14.07 4.50 11.25
CA GLU A 228 -14.54 3.45 10.36
C GLU A 228 -13.73 2.16 10.52
N TRP A 229 -12.41 2.29 10.66
CA TRP A 229 -11.52 1.14 10.84
C TRP A 229 -11.61 0.50 12.22
N ALA A 230 -12.23 1.18 13.20
CA ALA A 230 -12.38 0.67 14.57
C ALA A 230 -13.16 -0.66 14.66
N GLY A 231 -13.87 -1.06 13.60
CA GLY A 231 -14.53 -2.37 13.51
C GLY A 231 -13.59 -3.54 13.18
N TYR A 232 -12.36 -3.27 12.75
CA TYR A 232 -11.39 -4.29 12.34
C TYR A 232 -10.27 -4.47 13.38
N ASP A 233 -9.60 -5.61 13.33
CA ASP A 233 -8.36 -5.81 14.09
C ASP A 233 -7.29 -4.81 13.62
N THR A 234 -6.76 -4.02 14.55
CA THR A 234 -5.62 -3.10 14.33
C THR A 234 -4.36 -3.80 13.79
N SER A 235 -4.24 -5.12 13.95
CA SER A 235 -3.20 -5.95 13.34
C SER A 235 -3.43 -6.26 11.85
N LYS A 236 -4.61 -5.94 11.32
CA LYS A 236 -4.97 -6.10 9.90
C LYS A 236 -5.01 -4.77 9.14
N ILE A 237 -5.02 -3.64 9.83
CA ILE A 237 -5.02 -2.31 9.22
C ILE A 237 -3.72 -1.60 9.54
N VAL A 238 -3.01 -1.13 8.52
CA VAL A 238 -1.85 -0.26 8.67
C VAL A 238 -2.18 1.07 8.02
N PRO A 239 -2.65 2.07 8.78
CA PRO A 239 -2.98 3.40 8.24
C PRO A 239 -1.83 3.94 7.40
N CYS A 240 -2.06 4.22 6.12
CA CYS A 240 -1.03 4.78 5.27
C CYS A 240 -1.25 6.28 5.12
N LEU A 241 -0.36 7.07 5.70
CA LEU A 241 -0.45 8.53 5.79
C LEU A 241 0.34 9.18 4.65
N SER A 242 -0.24 10.22 4.07
CA SER A 242 0.48 11.06 3.11
C SER A 242 1.46 11.95 3.87
N VAL A 243 2.69 12.07 3.40
CA VAL A 243 3.66 12.98 4.02
C VAL A 243 3.46 14.43 3.55
N ILE A 244 2.75 14.64 2.43
CA ILE A 244 2.26 15.94 1.97
C ILE A 244 0.73 15.94 1.91
N ASN A 245 0.10 17.01 2.39
CA ASN A 245 -1.32 17.22 2.16
C ASN A 245 -1.54 17.68 0.70
N PHE A 246 -2.28 16.90 -0.10
CA PHE A 246 -2.53 17.21 -1.51
C PHE A 246 -3.49 18.40 -1.73
N GLN A 247 -4.00 19.04 -0.67
CA GLN A 247 -4.95 20.16 -0.76
C GLN A 247 -4.36 21.58 -0.63
N SER A 248 -3.06 21.79 -0.86
CA SER A 248 -2.53 23.16 -1.04
C SER A 248 -2.38 23.49 -2.53
N GLY A 249 -3.53 23.68 -3.20
CA GLY A 249 -3.66 24.17 -4.57
C GLY A 249 -5.03 24.77 -4.82
#